data_AF-H9FH93-F1
#
_entry.id   AF-H9FH93-F1
#
_cell.length_a   1.000
_cell.length_b   1.000
_cell.length_c   1.000
_cell.angle_alpha   90.00
_cell.angle_beta   90.00
_cell.angle_gamma   90.00
#
_symmetry.space_group_name_H-M   'P 1'
#
loop_
_entity.id
_entity.type
_entity.pdbx_description
1 polymer ?
#
loop_
_entity_poly.entity_id
_entity_poly.type
_entity_poly.pdbx_seq_one_letter_code
_entity_poly.pdbx_strand_id
1 'polypeptide(L)'
;KEEEYDIRTQVSAVVQRKYWTSKPEPSTREQFLQYAHDITFDPDTAHRYLRLQEDNRKVTNTTPWEHSYPDLPSRFLHWRQVLS
;
A
#
# COMPACT_ATOMS: atom_id res chain seq x y z
N LYS A 1 37.44 55.11 -14.02
CA LYS A 1 37.70 53.70 -13.68
C LYS A 1 36.39 52.98 -13.93
N GLU A 2 36.24 52.38 -15.10
CA GLU A 2 35.07 51.59 -15.46
C GLU A 2 35.20 50.24 -14.74
N GLU A 3 34.27 49.94 -13.84
CA GLU A 3 34.18 48.63 -13.22
C GLU A 3 33.42 47.72 -14.19
N GLU A 4 34.17 46.87 -14.89
CA GLU A 4 33.66 45.88 -15.83
C GLU A 4 32.93 44.79 -15.03
N TYR A 5 31.60 44.85 -15.00
CA TYR A 5 30.76 43.84 -14.35
C TYR A 5 30.64 42.62 -15.27
N ASP A 6 31.53 41.66 -15.06
CA ASP A 6 31.58 40.42 -15.82
C ASP A 6 30.45 39.46 -15.37
N ILE A 7 29.36 39.36 -16.14
CA ILE A 7 28.23 38.49 -15.81
C ILE A 7 28.62 37.04 -16.11
N ARG A 8 29.07 36.31 -15.09
CA ARG A 8 29.32 34.87 -15.21
C ARG A 8 28.01 34.08 -15.09
N THR A 9 27.54 33.58 -16.23
CA THR A 9 26.38 32.68 -16.28
C THR A 9 26.85 31.23 -16.07
N GLN A 10 26.52 30.64 -14.94
CA GLN A 10 26.79 29.23 -14.67
C GLN A 10 25.64 28.37 -15.21
N VAL A 11 25.83 27.76 -16.38
CA VAL A 11 24.87 26.81 -16.95
C VAL A 11 25.12 25.45 -16.32
N SER A 12 24.21 25.02 -15.45
CA SER A 12 24.18 23.64 -14.97
C SER A 12 23.29 22.83 -15.89
N ALA A 13 23.85 21.84 -16.59
CA ALA A 13 23.06 20.94 -17.41
C ALA A 13 22.06 20.17 -16.54
N VAL A 14 20.76 20.26 -16.86
CA VAL A 14 19.76 19.37 -16.29
C VAL A 14 19.96 18.00 -16.94
N VAL A 15 20.86 17.21 -16.36
CA VAL A 15 20.97 15.80 -16.70
C VAL A 15 19.66 15.15 -16.28
N GLN A 16 18.92 14.62 -17.27
CA GLN A 16 17.76 13.78 -17.01
C GLN A 16 18.18 12.71 -16.01
N ARG A 17 17.56 12.70 -14.82
CA ARG A 17 17.75 11.61 -13.87
C ARG A 17 17.37 10.35 -14.63
N LYS A 18 18.37 9.56 -15.05
CA LYS A 18 18.18 8.17 -15.46
C LYS A 18 17.67 7.45 -14.21
N TYR A 19 16.38 7.56 -13.94
CA TYR A 19 15.70 6.57 -13.14
C TYR A 19 16.01 5.26 -13.84
N TRP A 20 16.74 4.39 -13.13
CA TRP A 20 16.85 2.99 -13.45
C TRP A 20 15.47 2.57 -13.95
N THR A 21 15.33 2.24 -15.23
CA THR A 21 14.14 1.55 -15.70
C THR A 21 14.25 0.13 -15.15
N SER A 22 13.95 -0.01 -13.86
CA SER A 22 13.47 -1.26 -13.30
C SER A 22 12.31 -1.70 -14.18
N LYS A 23 12.30 -2.99 -14.53
CA LYS A 23 11.37 -3.71 -15.42
C LYS A 23 10.10 -2.95 -15.83
N PRO A 24 9.70 -3.00 -17.12
CA PRO A 24 8.51 -2.31 -17.62
C PRO A 24 7.29 -2.61 -16.74
N GLU A 25 6.43 -1.62 -16.54
CA GLU A 25 5.21 -1.80 -15.77
C GLU A 25 4.38 -2.95 -16.35
N PRO A 26 3.92 -3.89 -15.50
CA PRO A 26 3.07 -4.98 -15.96
C PRO A 26 1.77 -4.41 -16.55
N SER A 27 1.38 -4.89 -17.72
CA SER A 27 0.15 -4.47 -18.41
C SER A 27 -0.78 -5.64 -18.72
N THR A 28 -0.30 -6.87 -18.60
CA THR A 28 -1.07 -8.11 -18.79
C THR A 28 -1.26 -8.84 -17.47
N ARG A 29 -2.32 -9.63 -17.36
CA ARG A 29 -2.61 -10.44 -16.16
C ARG A 29 -1.44 -11.34 -15.78
N GLU A 30 -0.81 -11.98 -16.76
CA GLU A 30 0.32 -12.89 -16.58
C GLU A 30 1.55 -12.17 -16.01
N GLN A 31 1.77 -10.91 -16.40
CA GLN A 31 2.85 -10.09 -15.85
C GLN A 31 2.55 -9.66 -14.40
N PHE A 32 1.31 -9.31 -14.07
CA PHE A 32 0.92 -9.01 -12.69
C PHE A 32 1.02 -10.24 -11.78
N LEU A 33 0.67 -11.42 -12.29
CA LEU A 33 0.74 -12.66 -11.54
C LEU A 33 2.17 -13.05 -11.13
N GLN A 34 3.21 -12.51 -11.78
CA GLN A 34 4.60 -12.70 -11.33
C GLN A 34 4.87 -12.10 -9.94
N TYR A 35 4.01 -11.16 -9.50
CA TYR A 35 4.08 -10.50 -8.21
C TYR A 35 2.97 -10.98 -7.25
N ALA A 36 2.21 -12.02 -7.63
CA ALA A 36 1.15 -12.54 -6.79
C ALA A 36 1.73 -13.14 -5.49
N HIS A 37 1.04 -12.90 -4.40
CA HIS A 37 1.34 -13.50 -3.10
C HIS A 37 0.04 -13.98 -2.46
N ASP A 38 0.15 -15.05 -1.68
CA ASP A 38 -0.97 -15.51 -0.87
C ASP A 38 -1.17 -14.51 0.28
N ILE A 39 -2.34 -13.87 0.30
CA ILE A 39 -2.72 -12.91 1.34
C ILE A 39 -3.75 -13.58 2.25
N THR A 40 -3.55 -13.46 3.56
CA THR A 40 -4.50 -13.88 4.60
C THR A 40 -4.85 -12.69 5.47
N PHE A 41 -6.06 -12.65 6.00
CA PHE A 41 -6.50 -11.60 6.92
C PHE A 41 -6.01 -11.87 8.35
N ASP A 42 -5.59 -10.82 9.04
CA ASP A 42 -5.23 -10.85 10.45
C ASP A 42 -6.51 -10.84 11.33
N PRO A 43 -6.81 -11.94 12.05
CA PRO A 43 -7.95 -12.01 12.95
C PRO A 43 -7.90 -10.98 14.08
N ASP A 44 -6.73 -10.46 14.44
CA ASP A 44 -6.57 -9.49 15.52
C ASP A 44 -7.02 -8.09 15.11
N THR A 45 -6.99 -7.79 13.81
CA THR A 45 -7.46 -6.50 13.27
C THR A 45 -8.96 -6.50 12.96
N ALA A 46 -9.56 -7.68 12.75
CA ALA A 46 -10.92 -7.81 12.27
C ALA A 46 -11.97 -7.15 13.19
N HIS A 47 -12.83 -6.31 12.62
CA HIS A 47 -13.97 -5.73 13.34
C HIS A 47 -14.90 -6.83 13.90
N ARG A 48 -15.56 -6.57 15.04
CA ARG A 48 -16.44 -7.53 15.75
C ARG A 48 -17.62 -8.08 14.95
N TYR A 49 -18.05 -7.40 13.88
CA TYR A 49 -19.12 -7.85 12.98
C TYR A 49 -18.61 -8.58 11.72
N LEU A 50 -17.31 -8.86 11.65
CA LEU A 50 -16.71 -9.57 10.54
C LEU A 50 -16.26 -10.95 10.98
N ARG A 51 -16.56 -11.97 10.17
CA ARG A 51 -16.10 -13.33 10.39
C ARG A 51 -15.11 -13.73 9.31
N LEU A 52 -13.94 -14.21 9.74
CA LEU A 52 -12.97 -14.84 8.87
C LEU A 52 -13.35 -16.31 8.60
N GLN A 53 -13.18 -16.73 7.36
CA GLN A 53 -13.48 -18.06 6.83
C GLN A 53 -12.39 -18.48 5.84
N GLU A 54 -12.42 -19.75 5.41
CA GLU A 54 -11.53 -20.29 4.37
C GLU A 54 -10.06 -19.95 4.67
N ASP A 55 -9.57 -20.37 5.84
CA ASP A 55 -8.21 -20.12 6.32
C ASP A 55 -7.84 -18.63 6.32
N ASN A 56 -8.78 -17.79 6.78
CA ASN A 56 -8.67 -16.33 6.80
C ASN A 56 -8.48 -15.70 5.42
N ARG A 57 -8.95 -16.33 4.34
CA ARG A 57 -8.91 -15.76 2.98
C ARG A 57 -10.24 -15.13 2.57
N LYS A 58 -11.29 -15.33 3.38
CA LYS A 58 -12.63 -14.80 3.14
C LYS A 58 -13.19 -14.12 4.38
N VAL A 59 -13.88 -13.01 4.16
CA VAL A 59 -14.50 -12.19 5.20
C VAL A 59 -15.99 -12.09 4.92
N THR A 60 -16.82 -12.39 5.90
CA THR A 60 -18.28 -12.21 5.83
C THR A 60 -18.73 -11.20 6.87
N ASN A 61 -19.61 -10.27 6.49
CA ASN A 61 -20.26 -9.35 7.42
C ASN A 61 -21.47 -10.03 8.06
N THR A 62 -21.47 -10.14 9.39
CA THR A 62 -22.48 -10.84 10.19
C THR A 62 -23.35 -9.89 11.01
N THR A 63 -23.43 -8.61 10.64
CA THR A 63 -24.32 -7.65 11.32
C THR A 63 -25.75 -8.20 11.39
N PRO A 64 -26.45 -8.13 12.55
CA PRO A 64 -26.07 -7.45 13.79
C PRO A 64 -25.39 -8.34 14.84
N TRP A 65 -24.93 -9.53 14.49
CA TRP A 65 -24.28 -10.45 15.41
C TRP A 65 -22.77 -10.16 15.54
N GLU A 66 -22.35 -9.79 16.75
CA GLU A 66 -20.94 -9.62 17.10
C GLU A 66 -20.28 -10.95 17.43
N HIS A 67 -18.99 -11.04 17.10
CA HIS A 67 -18.11 -12.12 17.49
C HIS A 67 -17.35 -11.76 18.76
N SER A 68 -17.13 -12.76 19.61
CA SER A 68 -16.40 -12.65 20.88
C SER A 68 -14.89 -12.57 20.67
N TYR A 69 -14.43 -11.55 19.93
CA TYR A 69 -13.02 -11.28 19.77
C TYR A 69 -12.44 -10.57 21.01
N PRO A 70 -11.16 -10.84 21.35
CA PRO A 70 -10.49 -10.12 22.42
C PRO A 70 -10.32 -8.64 22.07
N ASP A 71 -10.35 -7.80 23.11
CA ASP A 71 -10.03 -6.39 23.01
C ASP A 71 -8.54 -6.21 22.76
N LEU A 72 -8.21 -5.78 21.54
CA LEU A 72 -6.84 -5.54 21.10
C LEU A 72 -6.76 -4.14 20.49
N PRO A 73 -5.66 -3.40 20.73
CA PRO A 73 -5.47 -2.06 20.17
C PRO A 73 -5.36 -2.05 18.64
N SER A 74 -5.01 -3.19 18.03
CA SER A 74 -4.99 -3.39 16.58
C SER A 74 -6.38 -3.57 15.97
N ARG A 75 -7.41 -3.82 16.78
CA ARG A 75 -8.75 -4.16 16.29
C ARG A 75 -9.53 -2.92 15.89
N PHE A 76 -10.16 -2.96 14.71
CA PHE A 76 -11.10 -1.91 14.34
C PHE A 76 -12.35 -1.95 15.22
N LEU A 77 -12.67 -0.81 15.84
CA LEU A 77 -13.84 -0.63 16.71
C LEU A 77 -15.02 0.06 16.02
N HIS A 78 -14.76 0.86 14.99
CA HIS A 78 -15.78 1.72 14.37
C HIS A 78 -16.16 1.26 12.97
N TRP A 79 -15.16 0.92 12.16
CA TRP A 79 -15.37 0.53 10.77
C TRP A 79 -15.26 -0.98 10.62
N ARG A 80 -16.16 -1.56 9.82
CA ARG A 80 -16.15 -2.99 9.48
C ARG A 80 -15.02 -3.28 8.49
N GLN A 81 -13.79 -3.20 8.98
CA GLN A 81 -12.55 -3.41 8.25
C GLN A 81 -11.72 -4.52 8.90
N VAL A 82 -10.74 -5.01 8.15
CA VAL A 82 -9.73 -6.00 8.54
C VAL A 82 -8.51 -5.80 7.65
N LEU A 83 -7.31 -6.02 8.19
CA LEU A 83 -6.05 -5.96 7.45
C LEU A 83 -5.48 -7.38 7.24
N SER A 84 -4.48 -7.47 6.38
CA SER A 84 -3.68 -8.68 6.14
C SER A 84 -2.33 -8.64 6.83
#